data_AF-A0A101XFF1-F1
#
_entry.id   AF-A0A101XFF1-F1
#
_cell.length_a   1.000
_cell.length_b   1.000
_cell.length_c   1.000
_cell.angle_alpha   90.00
_cell.angle_beta   90.00
_cell.angle_gamma   90.00
#
_symmetry.space_group_name_H-M   'P 1'
#
loop_
_entity.id
_entity.type
_entity.pdbx_description
1 polymer ?
#
loop_
_entity_poly.entity_id
_entity_poly.type
_entity_poly.pdbx_seq_one_letter_code
_entity_poly.pdbx_strand_id
1 'polypeptide(L)'
;MNLAELKAEASKCQFCGFCEYACPTYRSMRMRHFGPRGRINLIKNFDGELSEAAYMGIMTCLVCRACDAQCPAGIKIAEVIHDFKAYILEGKIYKNKR
;
A
#
# COMPACT_ATOMS: atom_id res chain seq x y z
N MET A 1 -2.12 13.37 -2.61
CA MET A 1 -3.45 13.17 -1.98
C MET A 1 -3.35 13.41 -0.48
N ASN A 2 -4.42 13.90 0.15
CA ASN A 2 -4.54 13.89 1.61
C ASN A 2 -4.95 12.49 2.13
N LEU A 3 -4.90 12.25 3.44
CA LEU A 3 -5.18 10.92 4.00
C LEU A 3 -6.62 10.43 3.71
N ALA A 4 -7.61 11.33 3.72
CA ALA A 4 -8.99 10.94 3.46
C ALA A 4 -9.18 10.48 2.00
N GLU A 5 -8.55 11.18 1.05
CA GLU A 5 -8.53 10.80 -0.37
C GLU A 5 -7.85 9.44 -0.57
N LEU A 6 -6.71 9.20 0.07
CA LEU A 6 -6.01 7.91 0.02
C LEU A 6 -6.87 6.76 0.52
N LYS A 7 -7.56 6.96 1.66
CA LYS A 7 -8.46 5.96 2.23
C LYS A 7 -9.68 5.72 1.35
N ALA A 8 -10.24 6.76 0.75
CA ALA A 8 -11.36 6.65 -0.18
C ALA A 8 -10.98 5.86 -1.43
N GLU A 9 -9.83 6.15 -2.04
CA GLU A 9 -9.33 5.43 -3.20
C GLU A 9 -9.03 3.95 -2.86
N ALA A 10 -8.35 3.70 -1.74
CA ALA A 10 -8.07 2.36 -1.26
C ALA A 10 -9.35 1.55 -0.94
N SER A 11 -10.44 2.22 -0.55
CA SER A 11 -11.73 1.59 -0.24
C SER A 11 -12.42 0.99 -1.45
N LYS A 12 -12.05 1.38 -2.68
CA LYS A 12 -12.55 0.76 -3.92
C LYS A 12 -12.06 -0.69 -4.11
N CYS A 13 -11.07 -1.12 -3.35
CA CYS A 13 -10.48 -2.45 -3.48
C CYS A 13 -11.49 -3.57 -3.22
N GLN A 14 -11.70 -4.43 -4.22
CA GLN A 14 -12.61 -5.59 -4.17
C GLN A 14 -11.92 -6.88 -3.66
N PHE A 15 -10.68 -6.77 -3.16
CA PHE A 15 -9.89 -7.89 -2.64
C PHE A 15 -9.62 -9.07 -3.60
N CYS A 16 -9.85 -8.90 -4.91
CA CYS A 16 -9.78 -9.96 -5.93
C CYS A 16 -8.38 -10.59 -6.15
N GLY A 17 -7.30 -9.85 -5.90
CA GLY A 17 -5.92 -10.36 -5.96
C GLY A 17 -5.24 -10.35 -7.33
N PHE A 18 -5.86 -9.86 -8.40
CA PHE A 18 -5.19 -9.77 -9.72
C PHE A 18 -3.88 -8.98 -9.70
N CYS A 19 -3.84 -7.89 -8.92
CA CYS A 19 -2.64 -7.07 -8.77
C CYS A 19 -1.46 -7.81 -8.13
N GLU A 20 -1.69 -8.86 -7.34
CA GLU A 20 -0.66 -9.60 -6.60
C GLU A 20 0.31 -10.30 -7.56
N TYR A 21 -0.22 -10.91 -8.64
CA TYR A 21 0.59 -11.69 -9.59
C TYR A 21 1.59 -10.83 -10.36
N ALA A 22 1.26 -9.56 -10.62
CA ALA A 22 2.16 -8.64 -11.31
C ALA A 22 3.20 -7.99 -10.38
N CYS A 23 3.02 -8.06 -9.06
CA CYS A 23 3.90 -7.37 -8.13
C CYS A 23 5.23 -8.12 -7.92
N PRO A 24 6.39 -7.50 -8.23
CA PRO A 24 7.69 -8.16 -8.05
C PRO A 24 8.02 -8.44 -6.58
N THR A 25 7.69 -7.52 -5.66
CA THR A 25 7.98 -7.71 -4.23
C THR A 25 7.15 -8.84 -3.63
N TYR A 26 5.89 -8.97 -4.04
CA TYR A 26 5.05 -10.10 -3.64
C TYR A 26 5.55 -11.41 -4.23
N ARG A 27 5.98 -11.42 -5.49
CA ARG A 27 6.52 -12.64 -6.12
C ARG A 27 7.78 -13.14 -5.41
N SER A 28 8.63 -12.25 -4.95
CA SER A 28 9.86 -12.59 -4.22
C SER A 28 9.60 -13.01 -2.78
N MET A 29 8.79 -12.25 -2.03
CA MET A 29 8.61 -12.47 -0.59
C MET A 29 7.45 -13.41 -0.26
N ARG A 30 6.43 -13.48 -1.11
CA ARG A 30 5.21 -14.30 -0.96
C ARG A 30 4.40 -14.08 0.33
N MET A 31 4.67 -13.00 1.06
CA MET A 31 3.87 -12.59 2.21
C MET A 31 2.91 -11.45 1.84
N ARG A 32 1.67 -11.53 2.34
CA ARG A 32 0.57 -10.63 1.96
C ARG A 32 0.89 -9.15 2.15
N HIS A 33 1.59 -8.78 3.23
CA HIS A 33 1.91 -7.37 3.53
C HIS A 33 2.94 -6.75 2.57
N PHE A 34 3.68 -7.56 1.81
CA PHE A 34 4.59 -7.09 0.76
C PHE A 34 3.93 -7.00 -0.63
N GLY A 35 2.64 -7.32 -0.72
CA GLY A 35 1.87 -7.27 -1.95
C GLY A 35 0.98 -6.02 -2.07
N PRO A 36 0.62 -5.61 -3.31
CA PRO A 36 -0.17 -4.41 -3.58
C PRO A 36 -1.52 -4.44 -2.87
N ARG A 37 -2.20 -5.59 -2.83
CA ARG A 37 -3.49 -5.70 -2.13
C ARG A 37 -3.33 -5.55 -0.61
N GLY A 38 -2.28 -6.14 -0.04
CA GLY A 38 -1.96 -5.96 1.39
C GLY A 38 -1.68 -4.51 1.74
N ARG A 39 -0.90 -3.81 0.91
CA ARG A 39 -0.61 -2.37 1.05
C ARG A 39 -1.86 -1.51 0.94
N ILE A 40 -2.71 -1.76 -0.06
CA ILE A 40 -4.00 -1.05 -0.21
C ILE A 40 -4.91 -1.30 0.99
N ASN A 41 -4.98 -2.54 1.49
CA ASN A 41 -5.76 -2.85 2.68
C ASN A 41 -5.22 -2.15 3.94
N LEU A 42 -3.90 -2.02 4.07
CA LEU A 42 -3.30 -1.24 5.14
C LEU A 42 -3.73 0.23 5.06
N ILE A 43 -3.58 0.85 3.88
CA ILE A 43 -3.94 2.26 3.66
C ILE A 43 -5.42 2.50 3.98
N LYS A 44 -6.31 1.62 3.50
CA LYS A 44 -7.75 1.67 3.78
C LYS A 44 -8.06 1.69 5.28
N ASN A 45 -7.40 0.83 6.05
CA ASN A 45 -7.69 0.63 7.47
C ASN A 45 -6.75 1.42 8.39
N PHE A 46 -5.97 2.34 7.84
CA PHE A 46 -5.01 3.10 8.61
C PHE A 46 -5.69 4.00 9.64
N ASP A 47 -5.24 3.91 10.88
CA ASP A 47 -5.88 4.49 12.08
C ASP A 47 -5.06 5.60 12.74
N GLY A 48 -3.80 5.80 12.33
CA GLY A 48 -2.92 6.74 13.00
C GLY A 48 -1.58 6.12 13.42
N GLU A 49 -1.46 4.79 13.40
CA GLU A 49 -0.24 4.09 13.81
C GLU A 49 0.16 3.00 12.80
N LEU A 50 1.47 2.71 12.69
CA LEU A 50 1.98 1.56 11.93
C LEU A 50 2.83 0.69 12.83
N SER A 51 2.63 -0.63 12.74
CA SER A 51 3.60 -1.59 13.23
C SER A 51 4.86 -1.58 12.33
N GLU A 52 5.97 -2.07 12.86
CA GLU A 52 7.22 -2.22 12.10
C GLU A 52 7.00 -3.03 10.80
N ALA A 53 6.26 -4.14 10.90
CA ALA A 53 5.95 -4.97 9.74
C ALA A 53 5.10 -4.24 8.70
N ALA A 54 4.15 -3.41 9.12
CA ALA A 54 3.32 -2.61 8.22
C ALA A 54 4.13 -1.50 7.53
N TYR A 55 4.99 -0.82 8.29
CA TYR A 55 5.93 0.17 7.77
C TYR A 55 6.84 -0.47 6.69
N MET A 56 7.51 -1.57 7.02
CA MET A 56 8.35 -2.30 6.07
C MET A 56 7.56 -2.79 4.85
N GLY A 57 6.34 -3.29 5.06
CA GLY A 57 5.44 -3.71 3.99
C GLY A 57 5.17 -2.61 2.96
N ILE A 58 4.94 -1.37 3.41
CA ILE A 58 4.76 -0.21 2.54
C ILE A 58 6.07 0.25 1.90
N MET A 59 7.13 0.37 2.70
CA MET A 59 8.39 0.97 2.26
C MET A 59 9.11 0.13 1.20
N THR A 60 8.93 -1.19 1.22
CA THR A 60 9.42 -2.10 0.18
C THR A 60 8.77 -1.91 -1.19
N CYS A 61 7.68 -1.12 -1.31
CA CYS A 61 7.08 -0.85 -2.61
C CYS A 61 8.05 -0.09 -3.53
N LEU A 62 8.32 -0.68 -4.71
CA LEU A 62 9.18 -0.09 -5.75
C LEU A 62 8.49 0.98 -6.58
N VAL A 63 7.17 1.16 -6.43
CA VAL A 63 6.36 2.11 -7.22
C VAL A 63 6.46 1.82 -8.74
N CYS A 64 6.70 0.57 -9.13
CA CYS A 64 6.92 0.17 -10.53
C CYS A 64 5.66 0.12 -11.41
N ARG A 65 4.47 0.37 -10.83
CA ARG A 65 3.16 0.43 -11.52
C ARG A 65 2.67 -0.86 -12.19
N ALA A 66 3.37 -1.99 -12.04
CA ALA A 66 2.95 -3.28 -12.60
C ALA A 66 1.54 -3.72 -12.15
N CYS A 67 1.10 -3.31 -10.96
CA CYS A 67 -0.21 -3.62 -10.41
C CYS A 67 -1.35 -2.74 -10.96
N ASP A 68 -1.07 -1.58 -11.55
CA ASP A 68 -2.10 -0.60 -11.95
C ASP A 68 -2.99 -1.17 -13.06
N ALA A 69 -2.38 -1.71 -14.12
CA ALA A 69 -3.11 -2.29 -15.25
C ALA A 69 -3.89 -3.57 -14.89
N GLN A 70 -3.60 -4.17 -13.74
CA GLN A 70 -4.24 -5.41 -13.29
C GLN A 70 -5.43 -5.14 -12.37
N CYS A 71 -5.67 -3.88 -11.96
CA CYS A 71 -6.73 -3.57 -11.02
C CYS A 71 -8.08 -3.40 -11.74
N PRO A 72 -9.05 -4.32 -11.58
CA PRO A 72 -10.37 -4.16 -12.21
C PRO A 72 -11.20 -3.02 -11.58
N ALA A 73 -10.84 -2.59 -10.36
CA ALA A 73 -11.47 -1.44 -9.70
C ALA A 73 -10.89 -0.09 -10.17
N GLY A 74 -9.94 -0.07 -11.10
CA GLY A 74 -9.36 1.15 -11.67
C GLY A 74 -8.40 1.92 -10.77
N ILE A 75 -8.04 1.37 -9.61
CA ILE A 75 -7.17 2.03 -8.63
C ILE A 75 -5.77 2.22 -9.23
N LYS A 76 -5.23 3.45 -9.15
CA LYS A 76 -3.81 3.73 -9.42
C LYS A 76 -2.97 3.33 -8.21
N ILE A 77 -2.84 2.02 -7.99
CA ILE A 77 -2.27 1.43 -6.78
C ILE A 77 -0.88 1.98 -6.47
N ALA A 78 0.00 2.11 -7.48
CA ALA A 78 1.35 2.62 -7.26
C ALA A 78 1.35 4.07 -6.77
N GLU A 79 0.46 4.91 -7.28
CA GLU A 79 0.32 6.32 -6.89
C GLU A 79 -0.26 6.46 -5.48
N VAL A 80 -1.29 5.69 -5.14
CA VAL A 80 -1.83 5.63 -3.77
C VAL A 80 -0.76 5.22 -2.76
N ILE A 81 0.07 4.23 -3.09
CA ILE A 81 1.16 3.79 -2.21
C ILE A 81 2.27 4.86 -2.15
N HIS A 82 2.62 5.49 -3.26
CA HIS A 82 3.61 6.57 -3.32
C HIS A 82 3.24 7.72 -2.38
N ASP A 83 2.01 8.23 -2.50
CA ASP A 83 1.52 9.35 -1.69
C ASP A 83 1.41 8.97 -0.22
N PHE A 84 1.04 7.72 0.09
CA PHE A 84 1.05 7.23 1.46
C PHE A 84 2.48 7.14 2.03
N LYS A 85 3.48 6.76 1.23
CA LYS A 85 4.90 6.79 1.64
C LYS A 85 5.32 8.22 1.98
N ALA A 86 4.97 9.20 1.14
CA ALA A 86 5.25 10.61 1.42
C ALA A 86 4.60 11.06 2.73
N TYR A 87 3.32 10.73 2.93
CA TYR A 87 2.58 11.03 4.16
C TYR A 87 3.24 10.45 5.43
N ILE A 88 3.77 9.21 5.37
CA ILE A 88 4.49 8.60 6.50
C ILE A 88 5.82 9.34 6.77
N LEU A 89 6.58 9.65 5.72
CA LEU A 89 7.91 10.25 5.81
C LEU A 89 7.88 11.71 6.29
N GLU A 90 6.81 12.45 6.02
CA GLU A 90 6.55 13.79 6.54
C GLU A 90 6.31 13.83 8.07
N GLY A 91 6.58 12.74 8.78
CA GLY A 91 6.76 12.73 10.24
C GLY A 91 5.48 12.52 11.03
N LYS A 92 4.40 12.06 10.41
CA LYS A 92 3.13 11.91 11.14
C LYS A 92 3.04 10.64 11.99
N ILE A 93 3.67 9.50 11.63
CA ILE A 93 3.19 8.19 12.16
C ILE A 93 4.23 7.08 12.47
N TYR A 94 5.54 7.25 12.28
CA TYR A 94 6.51 6.21 12.75
C TYR A 94 7.08 6.52 14.14
N LYS A 95 6.47 5.96 15.19
CA LYS A 95 7.08 5.90 16.53
C LYS A 95 7.92 4.62 16.63
N ASN A 96 9.24 4.76 16.40
CA ASN A 96 10.18 3.70 16.74
C ASN A 96 10.14 3.49 18.27
N LYS A 97 9.44 2.45 18.74
CA LYS A 97 9.58 2.00 20.13
C LYS A 97 10.94 1.31 20.25
N ARG A 98 11.98 2.12 20.49
CA ARG A 98 13.21 1.63 21.13
C ARG A 98 12.90 1.24 22.57
#